data_AF-A0A6M0EU24-F1
#
_entry.id   AF-A0A6M0EU24-F1
#
_cell.length_a   1.000
_cell.length_b   1.000
_cell.length_c   1.000
_cell.angle_alpha   90.00
_cell.angle_beta   90.00
_cell.angle_gamma   90.00
#
_symmetry.space_group_name_H-M   'P 1'
#
loop_
_entity.id
_entity.type
_entity.pdbx_description
1 polymer ?
#
loop_
_entity_poly.entity_id
_entity_poly.type
_entity_poly.pdbx_seq_one_letter_code
_entity_poly.pdbx_strand_id
1 'polypeptide(L)'
;MIISNKFTHNANVFSSLDSRNFATINLEPKEFVSPYLRKENNQHDFRLSILFLVLSGSLHTPLGKLSQGTMAIFSSADNIMASQEGCLVSILIWKTNNWTICNELLWLSSQSKWYKKYEAWVGKLNFNGKNPNPLSPWTAYMVELQPFNGEVSLHLHQELNNLIFIQGQPNVNSGYFIIEENLKYLALPLKAGDIILVKPGVKHNLVSSNTKQNLKFFVFNNSQSDYQQEESSDYHLMKKVPWSAVDIQVRFNLNPILINVG
;
A
#
# COMPACT_ATOMS: atom_id res chain seq x y z
N MET A 1 26.60 9.51 4.85
CA MET A 1 25.25 8.93 4.90
C MET A 1 24.56 9.27 3.59
N ILE A 2 24.53 8.32 2.66
CA ILE A 2 23.92 8.53 1.34
C ILE A 2 22.53 7.93 1.44
N ILE A 3 21.53 8.74 1.76
CA ILE A 3 20.15 8.41 1.41
C ILE A 3 20.15 8.49 -0.11
N SER A 4 20.12 7.35 -0.81
CA SER A 4 20.05 7.38 -2.26
C SER A 4 18.76 8.13 -2.65
N ASN A 5 18.79 8.91 -3.74
CA ASN A 5 17.61 9.64 -4.23
C ASN A 5 16.40 8.73 -4.52
N LYS A 6 16.56 7.39 -4.44
CA LYS A 6 15.50 6.39 -4.53
C LYS A 6 14.61 6.34 -3.28
N PHE A 7 15.06 6.85 -2.14
CA PHE A 7 14.42 6.57 -0.85
C PHE A 7 13.49 7.64 -0.30
N THR A 8 13.36 8.84 -0.87
CA THR A 8 12.51 9.85 -0.19
C THR A 8 11.92 10.92 -1.10
N HIS A 9 10.60 10.85 -1.28
CA HIS A 9 9.74 12.03 -1.43
C HIS A 9 8.68 12.05 -0.31
N ASN A 10 8.08 13.21 -0.02
CA ASN A 10 7.01 13.31 0.97
C ASN A 10 5.76 12.58 0.46
N ALA A 11 5.24 11.59 1.19
CA ALA A 11 4.07 10.82 0.74
C ALA A 11 2.77 11.64 0.73
N ASN A 12 2.76 12.82 1.36
CA ASN A 12 1.63 13.77 1.27
C ASN A 12 1.56 14.49 -0.09
N VAL A 13 2.55 14.32 -0.96
CA VAL A 13 2.55 14.85 -2.32
C VAL A 13 2.02 13.76 -3.26
N PHE A 14 1.00 14.09 -4.05
CA PHE A 14 0.49 13.17 -5.05
C PHE A 14 1.57 12.78 -6.06
N SER A 15 1.73 11.48 -6.23
CA SER A 15 2.57 10.85 -7.22
C SER A 15 1.70 10.02 -8.17
N SER A 16 2.24 9.67 -9.34
CA SER A 16 1.47 8.95 -10.36
C SER A 16 2.12 7.63 -10.75
N LEU A 17 1.30 6.61 -10.98
CA LEU A 17 1.65 5.36 -11.66
C LEU A 17 0.57 5.10 -12.71
N ASP A 18 0.97 5.00 -13.97
CA ASP A 18 0.07 4.94 -15.13
C ASP A 18 -0.93 6.11 -15.12
N SER A 19 -2.25 5.83 -15.11
CA SER A 19 -3.32 6.81 -15.04
C SER A 19 -3.84 7.07 -13.62
N ARG A 20 -3.13 6.59 -12.59
CA ARG A 20 -3.56 6.68 -11.19
C ARG A 20 -2.66 7.61 -10.40
N ASN A 21 -3.27 8.53 -9.67
CA ASN A 21 -2.59 9.35 -8.68
C ASN A 21 -2.73 8.72 -7.30
N PHE A 22 -1.69 8.78 -6.48
CA PHE A 22 -1.71 8.23 -5.15
C PHE A 22 -0.93 9.11 -4.16
N ALA A 23 -1.35 9.05 -2.91
CA ALA A 23 -0.72 9.73 -1.79
C ALA A 23 -1.09 9.04 -0.47
N THR A 24 -0.37 9.39 0.59
CA THR A 24 -0.78 9.14 1.96
C THR A 24 -0.92 10.47 2.65
N ILE A 25 -2.07 10.69 3.25
CA ILE A 25 -2.38 11.91 3.98
C ILE A 25 -2.52 11.59 5.47
N ASN A 26 -1.92 12.45 6.30
CA ASN A 26 -2.21 12.50 7.71
C ASN A 26 -3.33 13.51 7.95
N LEU A 27 -4.45 13.06 8.50
CA LEU A 27 -5.60 13.90 8.80
C LEU A 27 -5.67 14.15 10.30
N GLU A 28 -5.75 15.43 10.65
CA GLU A 28 -5.96 15.85 12.03
C GLU A 28 -7.41 15.56 12.47
N PRO A 29 -7.68 15.50 13.79
CA PRO A 29 -9.03 15.30 14.30
C PRO A 29 -10.08 16.20 13.66
N LYS A 30 -11.20 15.61 13.22
CA LYS A 30 -12.34 16.32 12.60
C LYS A 30 -11.99 17.05 11.29
N GLU A 31 -10.84 16.79 10.70
CA GLU A 31 -10.43 17.37 9.43
C GLU A 31 -11.11 16.66 8.25
N PHE A 32 -11.58 17.42 7.26
CA PHE A 32 -12.13 16.87 6.03
C PHE A 32 -11.03 16.45 5.07
N VAL A 33 -11.31 15.40 4.28
CA VAL A 33 -10.43 14.93 3.21
C VAL A 33 -10.41 15.89 2.02
N SER A 34 -11.55 16.51 1.72
CA SER A 34 -11.76 17.27 0.47
C SER A 34 -10.69 18.36 0.17
N PRO A 35 -10.12 19.10 1.15
CA PRO A 35 -9.06 20.08 0.87
C PRO A 35 -7.80 19.47 0.23
N TYR A 36 -7.45 18.24 0.59
CA TYR A 36 -6.29 17.53 0.03
C TYR A 36 -6.48 17.15 -1.44
N LEU A 37 -7.74 17.04 -1.89
CA LEU A 37 -8.08 16.57 -3.24
C LEU A 37 -8.41 17.69 -4.23
N ARG A 38 -8.60 18.93 -3.76
CA ARG A 38 -9.04 20.07 -4.60
C ARG A 38 -8.08 20.45 -5.71
N LYS A 39 -6.77 20.18 -5.56
CA LYS A 39 -5.75 20.50 -6.58
C LYS A 39 -5.65 19.45 -7.69
N GLU A 40 -6.02 18.21 -7.39
CA GLU A 40 -5.89 17.06 -8.30
C GLU A 40 -7.18 16.77 -9.09
N ASN A 41 -8.29 17.41 -8.72
CA ASN A 41 -9.61 17.08 -9.24
C ASN A 41 -10.27 18.28 -9.94
N ASN A 42 -10.58 18.12 -11.23
CA ASN A 42 -11.78 18.76 -11.78
C ASN A 42 -12.99 18.06 -11.14
N GLN A 43 -13.50 18.62 -10.05
CA GLN A 43 -14.53 18.04 -9.15
C GLN A 43 -15.89 17.71 -9.80
N HIS A 44 -15.98 17.76 -11.12
CA HIS A 44 -17.21 17.53 -11.89
C HIS A 44 -17.10 16.38 -12.90
N ASP A 45 -16.00 15.63 -12.94
CA ASP A 45 -15.91 14.41 -13.76
C ASP A 45 -16.58 13.24 -13.03
N PHE A 46 -17.78 12.85 -13.48
CA PHE A 46 -18.56 11.72 -12.93
C PHE A 46 -17.85 10.36 -13.02
N ARG A 47 -16.71 10.29 -13.70
CA ARG A 47 -15.86 9.10 -13.83
C ARG A 47 -14.74 9.04 -12.80
N LEU A 48 -14.63 10.02 -11.92
CA LEU A 48 -13.62 9.99 -10.87
C LEU A 48 -13.90 8.86 -9.88
N SER A 49 -12.88 8.07 -9.55
CA SER A 49 -12.92 7.04 -8.52
C SER A 49 -11.81 7.29 -7.53
N ILE A 50 -12.16 7.29 -6.25
CA ILE A 50 -11.28 7.58 -5.12
C ILE A 50 -11.33 6.38 -4.19
N LEU A 51 -10.23 5.64 -4.12
CA LEU A 51 -10.05 4.56 -3.16
C LEU A 51 -9.37 5.12 -1.91
N PHE A 52 -9.98 4.91 -0.76
CA PHE A 52 -9.38 5.14 0.55
C PHE A 52 -8.95 3.84 1.19
N LEU A 53 -7.77 3.86 1.81
CA LEU A 53 -7.22 2.81 2.66
C LEU A 53 -6.95 3.40 4.03
N VAL A 54 -7.63 2.92 5.07
CA VAL A 54 -7.38 3.40 6.44
C VAL A 54 -6.17 2.67 7.01
N LEU A 55 -5.02 3.33 7.06
CA LEU A 55 -3.75 2.74 7.50
C LEU A 55 -3.57 2.80 9.02
N SER A 56 -4.15 3.81 9.66
CA SER A 56 -4.19 3.96 11.11
C SER A 56 -5.36 4.84 11.55
N GLY A 57 -5.84 4.65 12.77
CA GLY A 57 -7.00 5.38 13.30
C GLY A 57 -8.30 4.99 12.60
N SER A 58 -9.14 5.97 12.30
CA SER A 58 -10.41 5.76 11.62
C SER A 58 -10.92 6.98 10.86
N LEU A 59 -11.56 6.73 9.72
CA LEU A 59 -12.32 7.72 8.96
C LEU A 59 -13.80 7.65 9.32
N HIS A 60 -14.46 8.79 9.36
CA HIS A 60 -15.91 8.89 9.47
C HIS A 60 -16.49 9.37 8.14
N THR A 61 -17.47 8.64 7.64
CA THR A 61 -18.17 8.90 6.39
C THR A 61 -19.66 9.08 6.69
N PRO A 62 -20.46 9.63 5.75
CA PRO A 62 -21.91 9.71 5.93
C PRO A 62 -22.59 8.35 6.20
N LEU A 63 -21.96 7.23 5.82
CA LEU A 63 -22.49 5.89 6.00
C LEU A 63 -21.97 5.18 7.26
N GLY A 64 -20.91 5.69 7.90
CA GLY A 64 -20.40 5.15 9.16
C GLY A 64 -18.91 5.34 9.38
N LYS A 65 -18.36 4.56 10.31
CA LYS A 65 -16.94 4.60 10.67
C LYS A 65 -16.16 3.52 9.94
N LEU A 66 -15.11 3.92 9.22
CA LEU A 66 -14.12 3.05 8.60
C LEU A 66 -12.91 2.92 9.52
N SER A 67 -12.67 1.71 10.05
CA SER A 67 -11.54 1.43 10.94
C SER A 67 -10.26 1.10 10.18
N GLN A 68 -9.12 1.12 10.86
CA GLN A 68 -7.86 0.61 10.31
C GLN A 68 -8.01 -0.74 9.60
N GLY A 69 -7.37 -0.87 8.44
CA GLY A 69 -7.42 -2.05 7.58
C GLY A 69 -8.63 -2.13 6.67
N THR A 70 -9.57 -1.17 6.75
CA THR A 70 -10.70 -1.10 5.83
C THR A 70 -10.36 -0.29 4.58
N MET A 71 -11.11 -0.57 3.52
CA MET A 71 -11.02 0.13 2.25
C MET A 71 -12.40 0.52 1.75
N ALA A 72 -12.49 1.65 1.08
CA ALA A 72 -13.74 2.11 0.50
C ALA A 72 -13.48 2.93 -0.77
N ILE A 73 -14.31 2.73 -1.79
CA ILE A 73 -14.27 3.51 -3.04
C ILE A 73 -15.42 4.49 -3.06
N PHE A 74 -15.13 5.75 -3.38
CA PHE A 74 -16.09 6.82 -3.50
C PHE A 74 -15.92 7.54 -4.83
N SER A 75 -17.00 8.16 -5.30
CA SER A 75 -16.98 9.10 -6.42
C SER A 75 -16.68 10.54 -5.98
N SER A 76 -16.83 10.85 -4.69
CA SER A 76 -16.47 12.14 -4.09
C SER A 76 -15.93 11.93 -2.67
N ALA A 77 -15.05 12.83 -2.24
CA ALA A 77 -14.55 12.89 -0.86
C ALA A 77 -15.25 13.96 -0.01
N ASP A 78 -16.33 14.54 -0.52
CA ASP A 78 -17.10 15.54 0.22
C ASP A 78 -17.70 14.92 1.47
N ASN A 79 -17.57 15.65 2.59
CA ASN A 79 -18.04 15.24 3.92
C ASN A 79 -17.35 14.01 4.53
N ILE A 80 -16.32 13.44 3.90
CA ILE A 80 -15.45 12.45 4.53
C ILE A 80 -14.47 13.18 5.45
N MET A 81 -14.42 12.78 6.72
CA MET A 81 -13.53 13.39 7.71
C MET A 81 -12.82 12.35 8.57
N ALA A 82 -11.72 12.74 9.20
CA ALA A 82 -11.11 11.93 10.24
C ALA A 82 -11.98 11.84 11.50
N SER A 83 -11.76 10.79 12.30
CA SER A 83 -12.36 10.67 13.63
C SER A 83 -11.84 11.75 14.59
N GLN A 84 -12.32 11.71 15.84
CA GLN A 84 -11.83 12.59 16.91
C GLN A 84 -10.34 12.38 17.25
N GLU A 85 -9.74 11.27 16.82
CA GLU A 85 -8.35 10.90 17.16
C GLU A 85 -7.38 11.17 16.01
N GLY A 86 -7.86 11.66 14.87
CA GLY A 86 -7.07 11.74 13.64
C GLY A 86 -6.92 10.37 12.97
N CYS A 87 -6.42 10.37 11.74
CA CYS A 87 -6.16 9.12 11.03
C CYS A 87 -5.13 9.26 9.92
N LEU A 88 -4.48 8.15 9.60
CA LEU A 88 -3.57 8.05 8.47
C LEU A 88 -4.26 7.27 7.35
N VAL A 89 -4.33 7.87 6.17
CA VAL A 89 -5.13 7.35 5.05
C VAL A 89 -4.31 7.40 3.77
N SER A 90 -4.28 6.29 3.05
CA SER A 90 -3.81 6.29 1.66
C SER A 90 -4.95 6.47 0.69
N ILE A 91 -4.68 7.22 -0.36
CA ILE A 91 -5.65 7.59 -1.39
C ILE A 91 -5.09 7.15 -2.73
N LEU A 92 -5.91 6.48 -3.53
CA LEU A 92 -5.67 6.28 -4.96
C LEU A 92 -6.81 6.89 -5.75
N ILE A 93 -6.49 7.68 -6.77
CA ILE A 93 -7.44 8.42 -7.59
C ILE A 93 -7.21 8.04 -9.04
N TRP A 94 -8.29 7.70 -9.76
CA TRP A 94 -8.23 7.43 -11.19
C TRP A 94 -9.57 7.77 -11.85
N LYS A 95 -9.55 7.84 -13.19
CA LYS A 95 -10.78 7.94 -13.98
C LYS A 95 -11.18 6.55 -14.46
N THR A 96 -12.42 6.18 -14.24
CA THR A 96 -13.04 5.00 -14.87
C THR A 96 -13.35 5.32 -16.33
N ASN A 97 -13.13 4.38 -17.24
CA ASN A 97 -13.33 4.65 -18.67
C ASN A 97 -14.81 4.83 -19.02
N ASN A 98 -15.63 3.81 -18.74
CA ASN A 98 -17.03 3.71 -19.23
C ASN A 98 -18.06 3.44 -18.12
N TRP A 99 -17.67 3.55 -16.85
CA TRP A 99 -18.48 3.12 -15.71
C TRP A 99 -18.55 4.21 -14.66
N THR A 100 -19.75 4.45 -14.14
CA THR A 100 -19.95 5.35 -13.02
C THR A 100 -20.00 4.53 -11.75
N ILE A 101 -19.21 4.89 -10.73
CA ILE A 101 -19.39 4.32 -9.40
C ILE A 101 -20.59 5.01 -8.77
N CYS A 102 -21.78 4.41 -8.94
CA CYS A 102 -22.98 4.83 -8.23
C CYS A 102 -22.83 4.40 -6.76
N ASN A 103 -22.62 5.40 -5.89
CA ASN A 103 -22.44 5.28 -4.43
C ASN A 103 -21.11 4.67 -3.95
N GLU A 104 -20.85 4.84 -2.65
CA GLU A 104 -19.75 4.23 -1.92
C GLU A 104 -19.76 2.69 -2.05
N LEU A 105 -18.60 2.12 -2.33
CA LEU A 105 -18.36 0.68 -2.31
C LEU A 105 -17.44 0.34 -1.16
N LEU A 106 -17.97 -0.38 -0.17
CA LEU A 106 -17.22 -0.83 0.99
C LEU A 106 -16.61 -2.20 0.72
N TRP A 107 -15.33 -2.34 1.04
CA TRP A 107 -14.74 -3.64 1.28
C TRP A 107 -14.86 -3.99 2.76
N LEU A 108 -15.60 -5.06 3.04
CA LEU A 108 -15.58 -5.75 4.32
C LEU A 108 -14.66 -6.95 4.16
N SER A 109 -13.74 -7.14 5.12
CA SER A 109 -12.55 -7.95 4.89
C SER A 109 -12.83 -9.32 4.27
N SER A 110 -12.16 -9.64 3.16
CA SER A 110 -12.05 -11.03 2.73
C SER A 110 -11.18 -11.79 3.73
N GLN A 111 -11.55 -13.05 4.01
CA GLN A 111 -10.76 -13.93 4.86
C GLN A 111 -9.38 -14.14 4.22
N SER A 112 -8.33 -13.64 4.86
CA SER A 112 -6.96 -13.88 4.43
C SER A 112 -6.62 -15.36 4.62
N LYS A 113 -5.93 -15.97 3.66
CA LYS A 113 -5.48 -17.37 3.72
C LYS A 113 -3.97 -17.42 3.86
N TRP A 114 -3.45 -18.39 4.60
CA TRP A 114 -2.01 -18.61 4.70
C TRP A 114 -1.47 -19.27 3.43
N TYR A 115 -0.43 -18.69 2.85
CA TYR A 115 0.27 -19.22 1.68
C TYR A 115 1.72 -19.53 2.05
N LYS A 116 2.08 -20.81 1.97
CA LYS A 116 3.42 -21.30 2.35
C LYS A 116 4.51 -20.72 1.45
N LYS A 117 4.26 -20.55 0.15
CA LYS A 117 5.21 -19.96 -0.82
C LYS A 117 5.67 -18.56 -0.41
N TYR A 118 4.76 -17.74 0.10
CA TYR A 118 5.05 -16.36 0.50
C TYR A 118 5.35 -16.21 1.99
N GLU A 119 5.16 -17.27 2.78
CA GLU A 119 5.20 -17.23 4.25
C GLU A 119 4.32 -16.08 4.81
N ALA A 120 3.14 -15.90 4.20
CA ALA A 120 2.26 -14.77 4.43
C ALA A 120 0.79 -15.17 4.45
N TRP A 121 -0.02 -14.43 5.20
CA TRP A 121 -1.47 -14.42 4.97
C TRP A 121 -1.79 -13.42 3.85
N VAL A 122 -2.52 -13.88 2.83
CA VAL A 122 -2.87 -13.07 1.66
C VAL A 122 -4.39 -13.09 1.48
N GLY A 123 -4.98 -11.91 1.38
CA GLY A 123 -6.40 -11.69 1.10
C GLY A 123 -6.57 -10.86 -0.16
N LYS A 124 -7.11 -11.45 -1.23
CA LYS A 124 -7.46 -10.72 -2.45
C LYS A 124 -8.56 -9.70 -2.15
N LEU A 125 -8.37 -8.47 -2.60
CA LEU A 125 -9.30 -7.37 -2.40
C LEU A 125 -10.30 -7.36 -3.56
N ASN A 126 -11.46 -7.96 -3.31
CA ASN A 126 -12.57 -7.99 -4.26
C ASN A 126 -13.74 -7.18 -3.68
N PHE A 127 -14.31 -6.27 -4.47
CA PHE A 127 -15.57 -5.61 -4.13
C PHE A 127 -16.72 -6.55 -4.50
N ASN A 128 -17.57 -6.90 -3.52
CA ASN A 128 -18.65 -7.86 -3.72
C ASN A 128 -19.56 -7.45 -4.90
N GLY A 129 -19.71 -8.36 -5.87
CA GLY A 129 -20.88 -8.40 -6.75
C GLY A 129 -20.99 -7.34 -7.85
N LYS A 130 -19.94 -6.58 -8.18
CA LYS A 130 -19.98 -5.64 -9.32
C LYS A 130 -18.99 -6.05 -10.40
N ASN A 131 -19.54 -6.50 -11.53
CA ASN A 131 -18.78 -6.56 -12.79
C ASN A 131 -18.97 -5.24 -13.53
N PRO A 132 -17.88 -4.62 -14.02
CA PRO A 132 -16.49 -5.01 -13.91
C PRO A 132 -15.93 -4.62 -12.54
N ASN A 133 -14.87 -5.31 -12.16
CA ASN A 133 -14.06 -4.95 -11.00
C ASN A 133 -13.60 -3.48 -11.12
N PRO A 134 -13.95 -2.59 -10.18
CA PRO A 134 -13.59 -1.17 -10.24
C PRO A 134 -12.07 -0.94 -10.19
N LEU A 135 -11.29 -1.90 -9.67
CA LEU A 135 -9.84 -1.84 -9.67
C LEU A 135 -9.21 -2.31 -10.99
N SER A 136 -9.95 -2.93 -11.90
CA SER A 136 -9.40 -3.42 -13.17
C SER A 136 -8.66 -2.32 -13.95
N PRO A 137 -7.49 -2.60 -14.56
CA PRO A 137 -6.83 -3.90 -14.68
C PRO A 137 -5.99 -4.32 -13.46
N TRP A 138 -5.92 -3.49 -12.42
CA TRP A 138 -5.10 -3.76 -11.25
C TRP A 138 -5.69 -4.89 -10.40
N THR A 139 -4.81 -5.73 -9.87
CA THR A 139 -5.16 -6.64 -8.77
C THR A 139 -4.63 -6.08 -7.46
N ALA A 140 -5.37 -6.31 -6.38
CA ALA A 140 -5.00 -5.77 -5.07
C ALA A 140 -5.15 -6.83 -4.00
N TYR A 141 -4.23 -6.81 -3.03
CA TYR A 141 -4.15 -7.76 -1.93
C TYR A 141 -3.89 -7.04 -0.62
N MET A 142 -4.49 -7.53 0.46
CA MET A 142 -3.98 -7.34 1.81
C MET A 142 -3.00 -8.47 2.10
N VAL A 143 -1.84 -8.12 2.65
CA VAL A 143 -0.79 -9.08 3.02
C VAL A 143 -0.41 -8.85 4.48
N GLU A 144 -0.28 -9.95 5.21
CA GLU A 144 0.20 -9.97 6.58
C GLU A 144 1.38 -10.95 6.70
N LEU A 145 2.54 -10.43 7.13
CA LEU A 145 3.77 -11.19 7.32
C LEU A 145 4.01 -11.49 8.79
N GLN A 146 4.40 -12.72 9.07
CA GLN A 146 4.81 -13.14 10.41
C GLN A 146 6.06 -12.39 10.90
N PRO A 147 6.33 -12.37 12.22
CA PRO A 147 7.57 -11.84 12.75
C PRO A 147 8.77 -12.54 12.11
N PHE A 148 9.76 -11.74 11.74
CA PHE A 148 10.92 -12.21 11.01
C PHE A 148 11.75 -13.21 11.82
N ASN A 149 12.24 -14.27 11.16
CA ASN A 149 12.96 -15.38 11.78
C ASN A 149 14.46 -15.47 11.43
N GLY A 150 15.06 -14.42 10.87
CA GLY A 150 16.52 -14.33 10.65
C GLY A 150 17.00 -14.53 9.20
N GLU A 151 16.13 -14.97 8.29
CA GLU A 151 16.44 -15.12 6.86
C GLU A 151 15.41 -14.41 5.97
N VAL A 152 15.91 -13.74 4.93
CA VAL A 152 15.09 -12.97 4.00
C VAL A 152 15.01 -13.72 2.67
N SER A 153 13.82 -14.10 2.25
CA SER A 153 13.58 -14.64 0.90
C SER A 153 13.36 -13.49 -0.07
N LEU A 154 14.39 -13.02 -0.79
CA LEU A 154 14.16 -12.01 -1.83
C LEU A 154 13.28 -12.59 -2.94
N HIS A 155 12.50 -11.73 -3.59
CA HIS A 155 11.75 -12.08 -4.78
C HIS A 155 11.83 -10.95 -5.81
N LEU A 156 11.38 -11.23 -7.02
CA LEU A 156 11.18 -10.22 -8.05
C LEU A 156 9.90 -10.50 -8.83
N HIS A 157 9.42 -9.45 -9.48
CA HIS A 157 8.36 -9.45 -10.47
C HIS A 157 8.98 -9.12 -11.83
N GLN A 158 8.72 -9.90 -12.88
CA GLN A 158 9.33 -9.68 -14.20
C GLN A 158 8.60 -8.61 -15.01
N GLU A 159 7.29 -8.48 -14.82
CA GLU A 159 6.45 -7.64 -15.66
C GLU A 159 5.71 -6.55 -14.87
N LEU A 160 5.47 -6.77 -13.58
CA LEU A 160 4.58 -5.94 -12.78
C LEU A 160 5.30 -4.83 -12.01
N ASN A 161 4.63 -3.68 -11.91
CA ASN A 161 4.90 -2.71 -10.86
C ASN A 161 4.08 -3.07 -9.63
N ASN A 162 4.71 -3.04 -8.45
CA ASN A 162 3.98 -3.09 -7.18
C ASN A 162 3.89 -1.70 -6.57
N LEU A 163 2.67 -1.27 -6.25
CA LEU A 163 2.40 -0.14 -5.39
C LEU A 163 1.94 -0.64 -4.02
N ILE A 164 2.74 -0.40 -2.99
CA ILE A 164 2.58 -0.97 -1.66
C ILE A 164 2.30 0.15 -0.65
N PHE A 165 1.29 -0.01 0.19
CA PHE A 165 0.95 0.90 1.27
C PHE A 165 1.13 0.21 2.62
N ILE A 166 2.00 0.77 3.47
CA ILE A 166 2.34 0.17 4.76
C ILE A 166 1.30 0.53 5.81
N GLN A 167 0.67 -0.49 6.39
CA GLN A 167 -0.20 -0.34 7.55
C GLN A 167 0.61 -0.50 8.84
N GLY A 168 0.23 0.24 9.88
CA GLY A 168 0.87 0.08 11.19
C GLY A 168 0.40 1.11 12.20
N GLN A 169 1.14 1.18 13.30
CA GLN A 169 0.97 2.26 14.27
C GLN A 169 1.86 3.45 13.87
N PRO A 170 1.38 4.69 14.04
CA PRO A 170 2.20 5.87 13.78
C PRO A 170 3.46 5.83 14.65
N ASN A 171 4.59 6.27 14.10
CA ASN A 171 5.89 6.34 14.79
C ASN A 171 6.50 5.01 15.25
N VAL A 172 5.88 3.87 14.96
CA VAL A 172 6.43 2.53 15.23
C VAL A 172 7.06 1.97 13.97
N ASN A 173 8.20 1.27 14.12
CA ASN A 173 8.82 0.54 13.02
C ASN A 173 7.99 -0.72 12.69
N SER A 174 7.24 -0.67 11.60
CA SER A 174 6.42 -1.80 11.13
C SER A 174 7.27 -2.95 10.59
N GLY A 175 8.48 -2.66 10.08
CA GLY A 175 9.33 -3.66 9.43
C GLY A 175 10.43 -3.06 8.59
N TYR A 176 10.94 -3.83 7.64
CA TYR A 176 12.00 -3.37 6.75
C TYR A 176 11.64 -3.68 5.30
N PHE A 177 11.89 -2.72 4.43
CA PHE A 177 11.92 -2.94 2.98
C PHE A 177 13.36 -3.19 2.56
N ILE A 178 13.59 -4.32 1.91
CA ILE A 178 14.91 -4.82 1.58
C ILE A 178 15.04 -4.88 0.08
N ILE A 179 16.17 -4.40 -0.45
CA ILE A 179 16.50 -4.49 -1.87
C ILE A 179 17.91 -5.04 -2.07
N GLU A 180 18.14 -5.69 -3.20
CA GLU A 180 19.50 -5.90 -3.71
C GLU A 180 19.90 -4.74 -4.61
N GLU A 181 21.00 -4.06 -4.28
CA GLU A 181 21.60 -3.00 -5.09
C GLU A 181 23.11 -3.19 -5.14
N ASN A 182 23.69 -3.24 -6.34
CA ASN A 182 25.13 -3.40 -6.56
C ASN A 182 25.73 -4.60 -5.79
N LEU A 183 25.03 -5.75 -5.79
CA LEU A 183 25.40 -6.97 -5.07
C LEU A 183 25.43 -6.82 -3.53
N LYS A 184 24.86 -5.73 -2.99
CA LYS A 184 24.66 -5.51 -1.56
C LYS A 184 23.17 -5.54 -1.23
N TYR A 185 22.86 -5.88 0.01
CA TYR A 185 21.48 -5.90 0.50
C TYR A 185 21.27 -4.73 1.45
N LEU A 186 20.35 -3.85 1.11
CA LEU A 186 20.03 -2.66 1.88
C LEU A 186 18.64 -2.82 2.48
N ALA A 187 18.48 -2.53 3.77
CA ALA A 187 17.18 -2.51 4.44
C ALA A 187 16.82 -1.10 4.89
N LEU A 188 15.64 -0.61 4.51
CA LEU A 188 15.08 0.63 5.00
C LEU A 188 13.97 0.37 6.03
N PRO A 189 14.02 0.95 7.24
CA PRO A 189 12.95 0.85 8.22
C PRO A 189 11.63 1.47 7.71
N LEU A 190 10.55 0.72 7.86
CA LEU A 190 9.20 1.07 7.40
C LEU A 190 8.34 1.61 8.53
N LYS A 191 7.50 2.59 8.20
CA LYS A 191 6.51 3.19 9.09
C LYS A 191 5.14 3.15 8.44
N ALA A 192 4.11 3.22 9.28
CA ALA A 192 2.75 3.40 8.80
C ALA A 192 2.68 4.60 7.84
N GLY A 193 2.01 4.40 6.70
CA GLY A 193 1.85 5.43 5.69
C GLY A 193 2.92 5.47 4.61
N ASP A 194 4.02 4.73 4.75
CA ASP A 194 4.97 4.66 3.64
C ASP A 194 4.31 4.07 2.40
N ILE A 195 4.73 4.61 1.27
CA ILE A 195 4.36 4.13 -0.05
C ILE A 195 5.62 3.58 -0.70
N ILE A 196 5.55 2.35 -1.20
CA ILE A 196 6.65 1.73 -1.93
C ILE A 196 6.21 1.48 -3.36
N LEU A 197 6.92 2.06 -4.31
CA LEU A 197 6.80 1.75 -5.73
C LEU A 197 7.99 0.89 -6.14
N VAL A 198 7.71 -0.34 -6.56
CA VAL A 198 8.72 -1.28 -7.03
C VAL A 198 8.51 -1.55 -8.51
N LYS A 199 9.52 -1.24 -9.33
CA LYS A 199 9.50 -1.53 -10.76
C LYS A 199 9.84 -2.99 -11.07
N PRO A 200 9.47 -3.49 -12.26
CA PRO A 200 9.85 -4.83 -12.70
C PRO A 200 11.36 -5.07 -12.64
N GLY A 201 11.74 -6.32 -12.33
CA GLY A 201 13.12 -6.79 -12.23
C GLY A 201 13.84 -6.44 -10.93
N VAL A 202 13.27 -5.58 -10.07
CA VAL A 202 13.89 -5.23 -8.79
C VAL A 202 13.74 -6.39 -7.80
N LYS A 203 14.87 -6.90 -7.32
CA LYS A 203 14.90 -7.91 -6.26
C LYS A 203 14.68 -7.25 -4.92
N HIS A 204 13.58 -7.62 -4.26
CA HIS A 204 13.17 -7.00 -3.01
C HIS A 204 12.45 -7.98 -2.10
N ASN A 205 12.24 -7.58 -0.85
CA ASN A 205 11.24 -8.16 0.02
C ASN A 205 10.84 -7.18 1.13
N LEU A 206 9.71 -7.44 1.78
CA LEU A 206 9.35 -6.84 3.05
C LEU A 206 9.54 -7.90 4.14
N VAL A 207 10.02 -7.49 5.30
CA VAL A 207 10.05 -8.33 6.50
C VAL A 207 9.45 -7.59 7.67
N SER A 208 8.75 -8.31 8.55
CA SER A 208 8.30 -7.72 9.80
C SER A 208 9.49 -7.32 10.67
N SER A 209 9.30 -6.30 11.51
CA SER A 209 10.27 -5.99 12.55
C SER A 209 10.34 -7.16 13.55
N ASN A 210 11.36 -7.18 14.41
CA ASN A 210 11.45 -8.15 15.50
C ASN A 210 10.42 -7.91 16.63
N THR A 211 9.42 -7.06 16.37
CA THR A 211 8.30 -6.86 17.29
C THR A 211 7.38 -8.06 17.23
N LYS A 212 6.56 -8.27 18.28
CA LYS A 212 5.53 -9.33 18.30
C LYS A 212 4.38 -9.05 17.31
N GLN A 213 4.43 -7.96 16.55
CA GLN A 213 3.38 -7.57 15.64
C GLN A 213 3.71 -8.02 14.21
N ASN A 214 2.69 -8.46 13.49
CA ASN A 214 2.82 -8.79 12.08
C ASN A 214 2.90 -7.50 11.25
N LEU A 215 3.74 -7.51 10.22
CA LEU A 215 3.75 -6.44 9.24
C LEU A 215 2.53 -6.60 8.32
N LYS A 216 1.72 -5.55 8.23
CA LYS A 216 0.52 -5.51 7.38
C LYS A 216 0.70 -4.47 6.29
N PHE A 217 0.29 -4.79 5.08
CA PHE A 217 0.32 -3.85 3.97
C PHE A 217 -0.70 -4.21 2.90
N PHE A 218 -1.05 -3.20 2.11
CA PHE A 218 -1.81 -3.38 0.88
C PHE A 218 -0.85 -3.35 -0.29
N VAL A 219 -0.97 -4.29 -1.23
CA VAL A 219 -0.22 -4.29 -2.48
C VAL A 219 -1.17 -4.23 -3.66
N PHE A 220 -0.86 -3.34 -4.60
CA PHE A 220 -1.56 -3.16 -5.85
C PHE A 220 -0.60 -3.47 -6.99
N ASN A 221 -0.99 -4.41 -7.84
CA ASN A 221 -0.25 -4.79 -9.03
C ASN A 221 -0.90 -4.12 -10.22
N ASN A 222 -0.11 -3.49 -11.08
CA ASN A 222 -0.64 -2.73 -12.21
C ASN A 222 -1.17 -3.61 -13.37
N SER A 223 -0.96 -4.92 -13.29
CA SER A 223 -1.54 -5.92 -14.20
C SER A 223 -2.04 -7.14 -13.40
N GLN A 224 -2.72 -8.07 -14.09
CA GLN A 224 -3.26 -9.27 -13.44
C GLN A 224 -2.13 -10.19 -12.98
N SER A 225 -1.96 -10.28 -11.68
CA SER A 225 -1.27 -11.39 -11.03
C SER A 225 -2.15 -11.92 -9.92
N ASP A 226 -2.37 -13.23 -9.93
CA ASP A 226 -3.13 -13.92 -8.91
C ASP A 226 -2.21 -14.55 -7.88
N TYR A 227 -2.02 -13.87 -6.74
CA TYR A 227 -1.20 -14.43 -5.66
C TYR A 227 -1.84 -15.69 -5.07
N GLN A 228 -3.14 -15.93 -5.30
CA GLN A 228 -3.84 -17.13 -4.84
C GLN A 228 -3.64 -18.34 -5.76
N GLN A 229 -3.12 -18.14 -6.98
CA GLN A 229 -2.76 -19.20 -7.93
C GLN A 229 -1.25 -19.20 -8.15
N GLU A 230 -0.54 -20.04 -7.40
CA GLU A 230 0.93 -19.99 -7.28
C GLU A 230 1.69 -20.11 -8.61
N GLU A 231 1.12 -20.79 -9.59
CA GLU A 231 1.71 -21.08 -10.91
C GLU A 231 1.54 -19.95 -11.93
N SER A 232 0.55 -19.07 -11.74
CA SER A 232 0.23 -17.96 -12.66
C SER A 232 0.68 -16.59 -12.12
N SER A 233 1.31 -16.57 -10.95
CA SER A 233 1.84 -15.35 -10.35
C SER A 233 3.22 -15.02 -10.91
N ASP A 234 3.41 -13.76 -11.34
CA ASP A 234 4.71 -13.13 -11.67
C ASP A 234 5.66 -13.04 -10.45
N TYR A 235 5.39 -13.76 -9.36
CA TYR A 235 6.22 -13.76 -8.16
C TYR A 235 7.29 -14.85 -8.24
N HIS A 236 8.54 -14.43 -8.38
CA HIS A 236 9.70 -15.32 -8.51
C HIS A 236 10.59 -15.26 -7.28
N LEU A 237 10.60 -16.35 -6.50
CA LEU A 237 11.48 -16.48 -5.34
C LEU A 237 12.94 -16.60 -5.76
N MET A 238 13.79 -15.88 -5.03
CA MET A 238 15.24 -15.90 -5.17
C MET A 238 15.87 -16.63 -3.97
N LYS A 239 17.20 -16.71 -3.95
CA LYS A 239 17.96 -17.28 -2.84
C LYS A 239 17.68 -16.51 -1.54
N LYS A 240 17.59 -17.25 -0.43
CA LYS A 240 17.53 -16.68 0.92
C LYS A 240 18.84 -15.96 1.28
N VAL A 241 18.71 -14.80 1.90
CA VAL A 241 19.81 -13.95 2.36
C VAL A 241 19.81 -13.94 3.89
N PRO A 242 20.95 -14.22 4.55
CA PRO A 242 21.03 -14.12 6.01
C PRO A 242 20.93 -12.67 6.46
N TRP A 243 20.21 -12.40 7.55
CA TRP A 243 20.05 -11.03 8.06
C TRP A 243 21.37 -10.32 8.37
N SER A 244 22.40 -11.09 8.76
CA SER A 244 23.74 -10.57 9.03
C SER A 244 24.44 -9.96 7.82
N ALA A 245 23.97 -10.25 6.60
CA ALA A 245 24.50 -9.67 5.36
C ALA A 245 23.75 -8.40 4.92
N VAL A 246 22.72 -7.97 5.66
CA VAL A 246 21.86 -6.84 5.31
C VAL A 246 22.33 -5.57 6.03
N ASP A 247 22.61 -4.52 5.26
CA ASP A 247 22.97 -3.20 5.79
C ASP A 247 21.71 -2.36 6.06
N ILE A 248 21.41 -2.15 7.34
CA ILE A 248 20.21 -1.42 7.78
C ILE A 248 20.49 0.08 7.71
N GLN A 249 19.77 0.74 6.82
CA GLN A 249 19.82 2.19 6.66
C GLN A 249 19.15 2.88 7.85
N VAL A 250 19.71 4.03 8.26
CA VAL A 250 19.12 4.85 9.31
C VAL A 250 18.03 5.74 8.72
N ARG A 251 16.85 5.73 9.36
CA ARG A 251 15.74 6.61 9.00
C ARG A 251 15.51 7.67 10.07
N PHE A 252 15.77 8.92 9.73
CA PHE A 252 15.54 10.08 10.62
C PHE A 252 14.12 10.65 10.48
N ASN A 253 13.48 10.49 9.32
CA ASN A 253 12.14 11.04 9.09
C ASN A 253 11.07 10.21 9.83
N LEU A 254 10.23 10.89 10.62
CA LEU A 254 9.05 10.30 11.26
C LEU A 254 7.84 10.26 10.31
N ASN A 255 7.81 11.13 9.31
CA ASN A 255 6.71 11.23 8.37
C ASN A 255 6.74 10.08 7.35
N PRO A 256 5.56 9.72 6.83
CA PRO A 256 5.41 8.89 5.64
C PRO A 256 6.28 9.37 4.46
N ILE A 257 6.92 8.43 3.79
CA ILE A 257 7.73 8.69 2.59
C ILE A 257 7.29 7.82 1.41
N LEU A 258 7.52 8.33 0.21
CA LEU A 258 7.53 7.53 -1.00
C LEU A 258 8.94 6.96 -1.22
N ILE A 259 9.02 5.64 -1.28
CA ILE A 259 10.19 4.86 -1.66
C ILE A 259 9.98 4.43 -3.10
N ASN A 260 10.83 4.88 -4.03
CA ASN A 260 10.73 4.55 -5.45
C ASN A 260 11.98 3.79 -5.88
N VAL A 261 11.84 2.51 -6.20
CA VAL A 261 12.96 1.66 -6.58
C VAL A 261 12.78 1.07 -7.98
N GLY A 262 13.73 1.42 -8.84
CA GLY A 262 13.90 0.93 -10.21
C GLY A 262 14.15 2.02 -11.23
#